data_AF-A0A2A4UYW4-F1
#
_entry.id   AF-A0A2A4UYW4-F1
#
_cell.length_a   1.000
_cell.length_b   1.000
_cell.length_c   1.000
_cell.angle_alpha   90.00
_cell.angle_beta   90.00
_cell.angle_gamma   90.00
#
_symmetry.space_group_name_H-M   'P 1'
#
loop_
_entity.id
_entity.type
_entity.pdbx_description
1 polymer ?
#
loop_
_entity_poly.entity_id
_entity_poly.type
_entity_poly.pdbx_seq_one_letter_code
_entity_poly.pdbx_strand_id
1 'polypeptide(L)' 'GTEHLKYLLNKYHNLPLALAAYNAGESNVAKYRGIPPFPETQKYVKKVIKLTQSYASFQ' A
#
# COMPACT_ATOMS: atom_id res chain seq x y z
N GLY A 1 -0.42 -14.47 2.43
CA GLY A 1 0.09 -13.34 1.61
C GLY A 1 -1.04 -12.54 0.97
N THR A 2 -1.89 -13.17 0.16
CA THR A 2 -3.00 -12.52 -0.57
C THR A 2 -4.17 -12.12 0.32
N GLU A 3 -4.50 -12.91 1.35
CA GLU A 3 -5.60 -12.62 2.28
C GLU A 3 -5.36 -11.35 3.11
N HIS A 4 -4.11 -11.14 3.54
CA HIS A 4 -3.75 -9.95 4.32
C HIS A 4 -3.89 -8.67 3.50
N LEU A 5 -3.41 -8.68 2.24
CA LEU A 5 -3.59 -7.54 1.35
C LEU A 5 -5.07 -7.27 1.07
N LYS A 6 -5.89 -8.31 0.86
CA LYS A 6 -7.35 -8.17 0.68
C LYS A 6 -8.01 -7.53 1.90
N TYR A 7 -7.66 -7.96 3.10
CA TYR A 7 -8.12 -7.34 4.34
C TYR A 7 -7.75 -5.84 4.40
N LEU A 8 -6.51 -5.49 4.07
CA LEU A 8 -6.06 -4.09 4.09
C LEU A 8 -6.77 -3.23 3.04
N LEU A 9 -7.01 -3.77 1.83
CA LEU A 9 -7.78 -3.07 0.80
C LEU A 9 -9.21 -2.77 1.27
N ASN A 10 -9.86 -3.74 1.92
CA ASN A 10 -11.19 -3.55 2.49
C ASN A 10 -11.18 -2.59 3.67
N LYS A 11 -10.13 -2.56 4.49
CA LYS A 11 -10.04 -1.65 5.64
C LYS A 11 -9.82 -0.20 5.26
N TYR A 12 -8.87 0.03 4.34
CA TYR A 12 -8.43 1.38 4.02
C TYR A 12 -9.21 2.02 2.87
N HIS A 13 -9.85 1.22 2.00
CA HIS A 13 -10.50 1.69 0.77
C HIS A 13 -9.60 2.62 -0.08
N ASN A 14 -8.29 2.49 0.09
CA ASN A 14 -7.28 3.36 -0.48
C ASN A 14 -6.03 2.52 -0.73
N LEU A 15 -5.75 2.25 -2.00
CA LEU A 15 -4.66 1.38 -2.43
C LEU A 15 -3.29 1.83 -1.87
N PRO A 16 -2.88 3.11 -1.97
CA PRO A 16 -1.64 3.58 -1.34
C PRO A 16 -1.52 3.27 0.16
N LEU A 17 -2.59 3.49 0.94
CA LEU A 17 -2.59 3.22 2.38
C LEU A 17 -2.56 1.72 2.70
N ALA A 18 -3.29 0.90 1.93
CA ALA A 18 -3.25 -0.55 2.08
C ALA A 18 -1.84 -1.11 1.79
N LEU A 19 -1.17 -0.61 0.75
CA LEU A 19 0.21 -1.00 0.43
C LEU A 19 1.22 -0.52 1.49
N ALA A 20 1.02 0.69 2.03
CA ALA A 20 1.85 1.20 3.13
C ALA A 20 1.67 0.35 4.39
N ALA A 21 0.45 -0.03 4.74
CA ALA A 21 0.16 -0.90 5.88
C ALA A 21 0.70 -2.32 5.68
N TYR A 22 0.69 -2.84 4.46
CA TYR A 22 1.27 -4.15 4.14
C TYR A 22 2.79 -4.17 4.33
N ASN A 23 3.49 -3.08 3.98
CA ASN A 23 4.95 -2.99 4.09
C ASN A 23 5.43 -2.53 5.47
N ALA A 24 4.79 -1.52 6.06
CA ALA A 24 5.23 -0.87 7.31
C ALA A 24 4.39 -1.24 8.54
N GLY A 25 3.31 -2.00 8.36
CA GLY A 25 2.35 -2.31 9.43
C GLY A 25 1.31 -1.20 9.65
N GLU A 26 0.10 -1.61 10.04
CA GLU A 26 -1.04 -0.73 10.28
C GLU A 26 -0.77 0.30 11.39
N SER A 27 -0.04 -0.09 12.44
CA SER A 27 0.31 0.80 13.55
C SER A 27 1.12 2.02 13.08
N ASN A 28 1.98 1.86 12.08
CA ASN A 28 2.74 2.98 11.52
C ASN A 28 1.84 3.88 10.66
N VAL A 29 0.95 3.31 9.85
CA VAL A 29 -0.01 4.10 9.08
C VAL A 29 -0.92 4.92 10.00
N ALA A 30 -1.37 4.33 11.10
CA ALA A 30 -2.15 5.03 12.13
C ALA A 30 -1.33 6.14 12.81
N LYS A 31 -0.11 5.84 13.25
CA LYS A 31 0.80 6.79 13.90
C LYS A 31 1.09 8.02 13.04
N TYR A 32 1.35 7.80 11.75
CA TYR A 32 1.68 8.87 10.80
C TYR A 32 0.45 9.46 10.09
N ARG A 33 -0.77 8.94 10.37
CA ARG A 33 -2.03 9.32 9.72
C ARG A 33 -1.93 9.30 8.18
N GLY A 34 -1.21 8.32 7.64
CA GLY A 34 -0.87 8.26 6.22
C GLY A 34 0.30 7.33 5.93
N ILE A 35 0.94 7.53 4.78
CA ILE A 35 2.13 6.77 4.40
C ILE A 35 3.30 7.21 5.30
N PRO A 36 3.95 6.30 6.05
CA PRO A 36 5.07 6.65 6.92
C PRO A 36 6.24 7.29 6.15
N PRO A 37 7.05 8.14 6.80
CA PRO A 37 8.24 8.76 6.22
C PRO A 37 9.43 7.77 6.13
N PHE A 38 9.14 6.49 5.82
CA PHE A 38 10.15 5.46 5.63
C PHE A 38 10.48 5.37 4.14
N PRO A 39 11.75 5.61 3.73
CA PRO A 39 12.12 5.60 2.32
C PRO A 39 11.76 4.29 1.61
N GLU A 40 11.92 3.15 2.30
CA GLU A 40 11.56 1.84 1.78
C GLU A 40 10.06 1.72 1.49
N THR A 41 9.20 2.14 2.43
CA THR A 41 7.74 2.09 2.28
C THR A 41 7.26 2.97 1.14
N GLN A 42 7.78 4.20 1.04
CA GLN A 42 7.42 5.10 -0.06
C GLN A 42 7.85 4.53 -1.42
N LYS A 43 9.04 3.93 -1.49
CA LYS A 43 9.53 3.27 -2.71
C LYS A 43 8.68 2.05 -3.07
N TYR A 44 8.30 1.25 -2.08
CA TYR A 44 7.42 0.10 -2.26
C TYR A 44 6.06 0.50 -2.83
N VAL A 45 5.38 1.46 -2.19
CA VAL A 45 4.07 1.96 -2.64
C VAL A 45 4.13 2.48 -4.08
N LYS A 46 5.13 3.33 -4.40
CA LYS A 46 5.32 3.87 -5.75
C LYS A 46 5.56 2.76 -6.78
N LYS A 47 6.41 1.77 -6.45
CA LYS A 47 6.73 0.65 -7.34
C LYS A 47 5.47 -0.17 -7.66
N VAL A 48 4.69 -0.54 -6.66
CA VAL A 48 3.51 -1.41 -6.85
C VAL A 48 2.42 -0.67 -7.62
N ILE A 49 2.11 0.58 -7.27
CA ILE A 49 1.11 1.37 -8.01
C ILE A 49 1.47 1.49 -9.49
N LYS A 50 2.74 1.78 -9.80
CA LYS A 50 3.21 1.86 -11.18
C LYS A 50 3.00 0.55 -11.93
N LEU A 51 3.32 -0.58 -11.30
CA LEU A 51 3.08 -1.90 -11.89
C LEU A 51 1.58 -2.13 -12.13
N THR A 52 0.72 -1.86 -11.13
CA THR A 52 -0.73 -2.07 -11.24
C THR A 52 -1.35 -1.21 -12.34
N GLN A 53 -0.93 0.06 -12.48
CA GLN A 53 -1.40 0.94 -13.56
C GLN A 53 -0.94 0.46 -14.94
N SER A 54 0.31 0.03 -15.06
CA SER A 54 0.81 -0.57 -16.29
C SER A 54 -0.02 -1.80 -16.66
N TYR A 55 -0.27 -2.74 -15.74
CA TYR A 55 -1.12 -3.90 -16.03
C TYR A 55 -2.54 -3.53 -16.45
N ALA A 56 -3.16 -2.54 -15.81
CA ALA A 56 -4.51 -2.08 -16.17
C ALA A 56 -4.58 -1.43 -17.56
N SER A 57 -3.48 -0.85 -18.06
CA SER A 57 -3.43 -0.27 -19.41
C SER A 57 -3.17 -1.30 -20.53
N PHE A 58 -2.83 -2.55 -20.18
CA PHE A 58 -2.60 -3.64 -21.13
C PHE A 58 -3.78 -4.63 -21.23
N GLN A 59 -4.90 -4.36 -20.54
CA GLN A 59 -6.17 -5.08 -20.68
C GLN A 59 -7.20 -4.18 -21.35
#